data_AF-A0ABD1PYV7-F1
#
_entry.id   AF-A0ABD1PYV7-F1
#
_cell.length_a   1.000
_cell.length_b   1.000
_cell.length_c   1.000
_cell.angle_alpha   90.00
_cell.angle_beta   90.00
_cell.angle_gamma   90.00
#
_symmetry.space_group_name_H-M   'P 1'
#
loop_
_entity.id
_entity.type
_entity.pdbx_description
1 polymer ?
#
loop_
_entity_poly.entity_id
_entity_poly.type
_entity_poly.pdbx_seq_one_letter_code
_entity_poly.pdbx_strand_id
1 'polypeptide(L)'
;MREIVTLQVGSYANFIGSHFWNFQDELLGLADNPGSDEIFKNHNLDMNVLYRSGETHQGIPTYTPRLVSVDFQGSLGSVSSRGTLYKEAPAPPGHVLTWTGGVRN
;
A
#
# COMPACT_ATOMS: atom_id res chain seq x y z
N MET A 1 19.04 6.93 -1.18
CA MET A 1 17.65 6.47 -1.00
C MET A 1 17.28 5.66 -2.24
N ARG A 2 16.76 4.44 -2.08
CA ARG A 2 16.26 3.60 -3.19
C ARG A 2 14.85 3.17 -2.84
N GLU A 3 13.85 3.74 -3.50
CA GLU A 3 12.45 3.40 -3.31
C GLU A 3 11.95 2.52 -4.45
N ILE A 4 11.08 1.56 -4.13
CA ILE A 4 10.42 0.70 -5.11
C ILE A 4 8.91 0.99 -5.05
N VAL A 5 8.30 1.15 -6.22
CA VAL A 5 6.84 1.17 -6.37
C VAL A 5 6.42 -0.18 -6.95
N THR A 6 5.56 -0.89 -6.23
CA THR A 6 5.01 -2.18 -6.65
C THR A 6 3.69 -1.95 -7.39
N LEU A 7 3.55 -2.58 -8.55
CA LEU A 7 2.31 -2.58 -9.32
C LEU A 7 1.71 -4.00 -9.32
N GLN A 8 0.43 -4.12 -8.98
CA GLN A 8 -0.33 -5.37 -9.05
C GLN A 8 -1.54 -5.15 -9.94
N VAL A 9 -1.66 -5.92 -11.02
CA VAL A 9 -2.70 -5.73 -12.03
C VAL A 9 -3.42 -7.05 -12.27
N GLY A 10 -4.72 -7.06 -11.97
CA GLY A 10 -5.61 -8.20 -12.11
C GLY A 10 -5.69 -9.08 -10.86
N SER A 11 -6.76 -9.87 -10.78
CA SER A 11 -7.17 -10.54 -9.55
C SER A 11 -6.15 -11.53 -9.00
N TYR A 12 -5.45 -12.28 -9.87
CA TYR A 12 -4.41 -13.20 -9.41
C TYR A 12 -3.21 -12.47 -8.81
N ALA A 13 -2.75 -11.40 -9.45
CA ALA A 13 -1.64 -10.58 -8.94
C ALA A 13 -2.01 -9.91 -7.61
N ASN A 14 -3.25 -9.41 -7.49
CA ASN A 14 -3.76 -8.81 -6.26
C ASN A 14 -3.90 -9.85 -5.13
N PHE A 15 -4.31 -11.09 -5.44
CA PHE A 15 -4.38 -12.18 -4.48
C PHE A 15 -3.01 -12.53 -3.89
N ILE A 16 -2.03 -12.83 -4.73
CA ILE A 16 -0.65 -13.12 -4.30
C ILE A 16 -0.04 -11.90 -3.59
N GLY A 17 -0.30 -10.72 -4.15
CA GLY A 17 0.14 -9.45 -3.61
C GLY A 17 -0.34 -9.18 -2.19
N SER A 18 -1.59 -9.50 -1.88
CA SER A 18 -2.16 -9.34 -0.55
C SER A 18 -1.43 -10.21 0.47
N HIS A 19 -1.10 -11.46 0.12
CA HIS A 19 -0.31 -12.34 0.99
C HIS A 19 1.10 -11.81 1.22
N PHE A 20 1.75 -11.30 0.18
CA PHE A 20 3.08 -10.68 0.30
C PHE A 20 3.04 -9.51 1.29
N TRP A 21 2.10 -8.58 1.14
CA TRP A 21 2.02 -7.40 2.00
C TRP A 21 1.62 -7.74 3.44
N ASN A 22 0.73 -8.71 3.66
CA ASN A 22 0.40 -9.17 5.00
C ASN A 22 1.63 -9.77 5.71
N PHE A 23 2.45 -10.54 4.98
CA PHE A 23 3.68 -11.09 5.54
C PHE A 23 4.71 -10.00 5.84
N GLN A 24 4.84 -8.98 4.98
CA GLN A 24 5.72 -7.83 5.25
C GLN A 24 5.26 -7.04 6.49
N ASP A 25 3.96 -6.83 6.67
CA ASP A 25 3.39 -6.15 7.84
C ASP A 25 3.66 -6.94 9.15
N GLU A 26 3.50 -8.26 9.11
CA GLU A 26 3.83 -9.14 10.24
C GLU A 26 5.32 -9.06 10.62
N LEU A 27 6.22 -9.03 9.62
CA LEU A 27 7.65 -8.85 9.88
C LEU A 27 7.97 -7.51 10.54
N LEU A 28 7.33 -6.42 10.12
CA LEU A 28 7.46 -5.12 10.79
C LEU A 28 7.00 -5.19 12.25
N GLY A 29 5.82 -5.77 12.49
CA GLY A 29 5.28 -5.93 13.83
C GLY A 29 6.16 -6.79 14.74
N LEU A 30 6.78 -7.84 14.19
CA LEU A 30 7.75 -8.66 14.91
C LEU A 30 9.05 -7.90 15.19
N ALA A 31 9.56 -7.10 14.26
CA ALA A 31 10.75 -6.29 14.48
C ALA A 31 10.54 -5.25 15.59
N ASP A 32 9.35 -4.64 15.67
CA ASP A 32 9.00 -3.65 16.68
C ASP A 32 8.64 -4.25 18.06
N ASN A 33 8.35 -5.55 18.13
CA ASN A 33 7.99 -6.21 19.38
C ASN A 33 9.23 -6.46 20.28
N PRO A 34 9.29 -5.94 21.52
CA PRO A 34 10.41 -6.19 22.41
C PRO A 34 10.63 -7.68 22.73
N GLY A 35 9.56 -8.47 22.79
CA GLY A 35 9.59 -9.91 23.12
C GLY A 35 9.80 -10.86 21.95
N SER A 36 9.98 -10.36 20.73
CA SER A 36 10.30 -11.19 19.56
C SER A 36 11.77 -11.60 19.54
N ASP A 37 12.04 -12.70 18.82
CA ASP A 37 13.39 -13.19 18.55
C ASP A 37 14.25 -12.13 17.84
N GLU A 38 15.53 -12.03 18.21
CA GLU A 38 16.48 -11.08 17.62
C GLU A 38 16.65 -11.25 16.10
N ILE A 39 16.36 -12.43 15.56
CA ILE A 39 16.42 -12.67 14.10
C ILE A 39 15.50 -11.73 13.32
N PHE A 40 14.37 -11.32 13.91
CA PHE A 40 13.42 -10.39 13.28
C PHE A 40 13.88 -8.93 13.37
N LYS A 41 14.73 -8.59 14.34
CA LYS A 41 15.29 -7.24 14.49
C LYS A 41 16.51 -7.03 13.60
N ASN A 42 17.28 -8.09 13.40
CA ASN A 42 18.53 -8.09 12.61
C ASN A 42 18.32 -8.64 11.19
N HIS A 43 17.17 -8.39 10.58
CA HIS A 43 16.82 -8.98 9.29
C HIS A 43 17.58 -8.39 8.07
N ASN A 44 18.43 -7.38 8.25
CA ASN A 44 19.16 -6.65 7.18
C ASN A 44 18.28 -6.07 6.05
N LEU A 45 16.96 -6.15 6.16
CA LEU A 45 16.00 -5.54 5.25
C LEU A 45 15.79 -4.07 5.60
N ASP A 46 15.94 -3.18 4.61
CA ASP A 46 15.54 -1.78 4.73
C ASP A 46 14.07 -1.64 4.29
N MET A 47 13.17 -1.55 5.27
CA MET A 47 11.74 -1.46 5.01
C MET A 47 11.33 -0.13 4.35
N ASN A 48 12.17 0.92 4.42
CA ASN A 48 11.88 2.20 3.76
C ASN A 48 11.90 2.11 2.23
N VAL A 49 12.47 1.02 1.69
CA VAL A 49 12.45 0.72 0.25
C VAL A 49 11.02 0.44 -0.23
N LEU A 50 10.25 -0.34 0.54
CA LEU A 50 8.91 -0.79 0.18
C LEU A 50 7.79 0.02 0.83
N TYR A 51 8.06 0.61 2.00
CA TYR A 51 7.10 1.40 2.75
C TYR A 51 7.43 2.89 2.69
N ARG A 52 6.39 3.71 2.79
CA ARG A 52 6.49 5.13 3.07
C ARG A 52 6.10 5.37 4.52
N SER A 53 7.08 5.82 5.30
CA SER A 53 6.88 6.31 6.67
C SER A 53 6.15 7.66 6.63
N GLY A 54 5.22 7.86 7.56
CA GLY A 54 4.49 9.10 7.75
C GLY A 54 3.90 9.16 9.14
N GLU A 55 3.12 10.20 9.44
CA GLU A 55 2.47 10.36 10.73
C GLU A 55 1.00 10.75 10.55
N THR A 56 0.15 10.30 11.46
CA THR A 56 -1.24 10.75 11.54
C THR A 56 -1.32 12.16 12.13
N HIS A 57 -2.49 12.80 12.02
CA HIS A 57 -2.76 14.09 12.66
C HIS A 57 -2.62 14.06 14.21
N GLN A 58 -2.59 12.87 14.81
CA GLN A 58 -2.38 12.67 16.24
C GLN A 58 -0.89 12.40 16.59
N GLY A 59 0.02 12.48 15.61
CA GLY A 59 1.44 12.18 15.80
C GLY A 59 1.75 10.69 15.89
N ILE A 60 0.83 9.82 15.49
CA ILE A 60 1.05 8.36 15.49
C ILE A 60 1.81 7.98 14.22
N PRO A 61 2.96 7.28 14.31
CA PRO A 61 3.68 6.78 13.14
C PRO A 61 2.83 5.86 12.27
N THR A 62 3.00 5.96 10.96
CA THR A 62 2.32 5.13 9.96
C THR A 62 3.32 4.62 8.94
N TYR A 63 3.18 3.36 8.56
CA TYR A 63 3.95 2.74 7.49
C TYR A 63 3.00 2.30 6.40
N THR A 64 3.15 2.88 5.22
CA THR A 64 2.20 2.72 4.11
C THR A 64 2.88 2.07 2.93
N PRO A 65 2.40 0.90 2.43
CA PRO A 65 3.01 0.23 1.29
C PRO A 65 3.09 1.14 0.05
N ARG A 66 4.21 1.09 -0.68
CA ARG A 66 4.36 1.75 -1.99
C ARG A 66 3.72 0.89 -3.09
N LEU A 67 2.42 0.68 -2.97
CA LEU A 67 1.62 -0.21 -3.83
C LEU A 67 0.61 0.56 -4.67
N VAL A 68 0.49 0.19 -5.94
CA VAL A 68 -0.68 0.45 -6.77
C VAL A 68 -1.30 -0.88 -7.16
N SER A 69 -2.53 -1.12 -6.73
CA SER A 69 -3.32 -2.31 -7.09
C SER A 69 -4.45 -1.90 -8.04
N VAL A 70 -4.58 -2.65 -9.13
CA VAL A 70 -5.54 -2.40 -10.21
C VAL A 70 -6.34 -3.67 -10.46
N ASP A 71 -7.66 -3.54 -10.51
CA ASP A 71 -8.58 -4.60 -10.90
C ASP A 71 -9.87 -4.00 -11.46
N PHE A 72 -10.77 -4.86 -11.94
CA PHE A 72 -12.12 -4.47 -12.30
C PHE A 72 -12.91 -3.98 -11.09
N GLN A 73 -13.87 -3.08 -11.35
CA GLN A 73 -14.75 -2.55 -10.32
C GLN A 73 -15.48 -3.70 -9.59
N GLY A 74 -15.43 -3.68 -8.26
CA GLY A 74 -16.03 -4.72 -7.41
C GLY A 74 -15.08 -5.87 -7.04
N SER A 75 -13.94 -6.04 -7.74
CA SER A 75 -12.99 -7.13 -7.47
C SER A 75 -12.06 -6.86 -6.27
N LEU A 76 -11.84 -5.59 -5.91
CA LEU A 76 -10.92 -5.20 -4.82
C LEU A 76 -11.53 -5.34 -3.41
N GLY A 77 -12.74 -5.89 -3.28
CA GLY A 77 -13.36 -6.21 -1.99
C GLY A 77 -13.57 -4.99 -1.09
N SER A 78 -12.96 -5.01 0.10
CA SER A 78 -13.09 -3.97 1.13
C SER A 78 -12.16 -2.77 0.95
N VAL A 79 -11.32 -2.77 -0.10
CA VAL A 79 -10.41 -1.65 -0.37
C VAL A 79 -11.22 -0.41 -0.74
N SER A 80 -10.85 0.73 -0.15
CA SER A 80 -11.46 2.02 -0.45
C SER A 80 -11.32 2.36 -1.94
N SER A 81 -12.42 2.76 -2.58
CA SER A 81 -12.42 3.23 -3.98
C SER A 81 -11.58 4.49 -4.19
N ARG A 82 -11.27 5.22 -3.11
CA ARG A 82 -10.47 6.46 -3.16
C ARG A 82 -9.00 6.25 -2.80
N GLY A 83 -8.64 5.08 -2.25
CA GLY A 83 -7.26 4.79 -1.82
C GLY A 83 -6.69 5.75 -0.75
N THR A 84 -7.55 6.51 -0.05
CA THR A 84 -7.11 7.47 0.96
C THR A 84 -6.87 6.78 2.30
N LEU A 85 -5.78 7.18 2.99
CA LEU A 85 -5.47 6.69 4.34
C LEU A 85 -6.46 7.16 5.39
N TYR A 86 -7.00 8.37 5.20
CA TYR A 86 -7.92 9.00 6.14
C TYR A 86 -9.28 9.19 5.49
N LYS A 87 -10.32 9.28 6.32
CA LYS A 87 -11.66 9.63 5.85
C LYS A 87 -11.64 11.09 5.40
N GLU A 88 -11.69 11.32 4.10
CA GLU A 88 -11.95 12.65 3.56
C GLU A 88 -13.43 13.02 3.74
N ALA A 89 -13.69 14.32 3.81
CA ALA A 89 -15.03 14.89 3.67
C ALA A 89 -15.68 14.40 2.35
N PRO A 90 -17.03 14.31 2.30
CA PRO A 90 -17.73 13.85 1.10
C PRO A 90 -17.31 14.69 -0.11
N ALA A 91 -16.86 14.01 -1.16
CA ALA A 91 -16.47 14.65 -2.40
C ALA A 91 -17.71 15.24 -3.11
N PRO A 92 -17.61 16.41 -3.77
CA PRO A 92 -18.63 16.86 -4.70
C PRO A 92 -18.82 15.82 -5.83
N PRO A 93 -20.01 15.75 -6.47
CA PRO A 93 -20.29 14.78 -7.52
C PRO A 93 -19.21 14.82 -8.61
N GLY A 94 -18.51 13.69 -8.77
CA GLY A 94 -17.27 13.61 -9.56
C GLY A 94 -17.53 13.53 -11.06
N HIS A 95 -16.90 14.44 -11.81
CA HIS A 95 -16.79 14.36 -13.26
C HIS A 95 -15.70 13.32 -13.61
N VAL A 96 -16.03 12.27 -14.36
CA VAL A 96 -15.04 11.30 -14.83
C VAL A 96 -14.18 11.97 -15.90
N LEU A 97 -12.92 12.24 -15.57
CA LEU A 97 -11.93 12.71 -16.54
C LEU A 97 -11.27 11.50 -17.19
N THR A 98 -11.65 11.20 -18.42
CA THR A 98 -10.94 10.23 -19.26
C THR A 98 -9.74 10.89 -19.93
N TRP A 99 -8.68 10.11 -20.17
CA TRP A 99 -7.52 10.58 -20.92
C TRP A 99 -7.94 10.97 -22.34
N THR A 100 -7.65 12.21 -22.74
CA THR A 100 -8.02 12.77 -24.06
C THR A 100 -6.88 12.71 -25.09
N GLY A 101 -5.78 12.02 -24.78
CA GLY A 101 -4.66 11.91 -25.71
C GLY A 101 -4.99 10.99 -26.89
N GLY A 102 -4.31 11.22 -28.01
CA GLY A 102 -4.44 10.36 -29.19
C GLY A 102 -3.62 9.08 -29.03
N VAL A 103 -4.21 7.94 -29.37
CA VAL A 103 -3.46 6.69 -29.58
C VAL A 103 -2.70 6.86 -30.90
N ARG A 104 -1.36 6.87 -30.86
CA ARG A 104 -0.54 6.79 -32.07
C ARG A 104 -0.39 5.31 -32.43
N ASN A 105 -0.94 4.93 -33.57
CA ASN A 105 -0.65 3.66 -34.24
C ASN A 105 0.71 3.73 -34.93
#